data_AF-A0A349CZ96-F1
#
_entry.id   AF-A0A349CZ96-F1
#
_cell.length_a   1.000
_cell.length_b   1.000
_cell.length_c   1.000
_cell.angle_alpha   90.00
_cell.angle_beta   90.00
_cell.angle_gamma   90.00
#
_symmetry.space_group_name_H-M   'P 1'
#
loop_
_entity.id
_entity.type
_entity.pdbx_description
1 polymer ?
#
loop_
_entity_poly.entity_id
_entity_poly.type
_entity_poly.pdbx_seq_one_letter_code
_entity_poly.pdbx_strand_id
1 'polypeptide(L)' 'INDGVGSTHLDALRTEVVRLGADLGIAHDGDADRCLAVDADGTVVDGDQIMAILAVAMKQRGHLAQDTLVA' A
#
# COMPACT_ATOMS: atom_id res chain seq x y z
N ILE A 1 -2.42 -20.61 1.04
CA ILE A 1 -3.08 -19.28 1.19
C ILE A 1 -2.42 -18.28 0.24
N ASN A 2 -1.08 -18.16 0.21
CA ASN A 2 -0.35 -17.18 -0.62
C ASN A 2 0.18 -17.72 -1.97
N ASP A 3 -0.50 -18.68 -2.60
CA ASP A 3 0.01 -19.31 -3.82
C ASP A 3 -0.20 -18.40 -5.05
N GLY A 4 0.85 -17.69 -5.46
CA GLY A 4 0.85 -16.81 -6.64
C GLY A 4 0.02 -15.53 -6.50
N VAL A 5 -0.46 -15.20 -5.30
CA VAL A 5 -1.30 -14.02 -5.01
C VAL A 5 -0.91 -13.35 -3.69
N GLY A 6 -1.45 -12.15 -3.45
CA GLY A 6 -1.30 -11.41 -2.20
C GLY A 6 -0.11 -10.45 -2.18
N SER A 7 0.21 -9.90 -1.01
CA SER A 7 1.25 -8.89 -0.83
C SER A 7 2.67 -9.37 -1.20
N THR A 8 2.91 -10.68 -1.28
CA THR A 8 4.17 -11.27 -1.75
C THR A 8 4.21 -11.52 -3.27
N HIS A 9 3.11 -11.32 -3.99
CA HIS A 9 2.97 -11.55 -5.44
C HIS A 9 2.07 -10.47 -6.09
N LEU A 10 2.65 -9.32 -6.42
CA LEU A 10 1.90 -8.14 -6.89
C LEU A 10 1.62 -8.09 -8.39
N ASP A 11 2.24 -8.95 -9.21
CA ASP A 11 2.20 -8.83 -10.67
C ASP A 11 0.78 -8.86 -11.25
N ALA A 12 -0.08 -9.72 -10.70
CA ALA A 12 -1.49 -9.81 -11.09
C ALA A 12 -2.25 -8.52 -10.75
N LEU A 13 -2.07 -8.00 -9.53
CA LEU A 13 -2.71 -6.75 -9.10
C LEU A 13 -2.24 -5.57 -9.96
N ARG A 14 -0.95 -5.46 -10.23
CA ARG A 14 -0.38 -4.40 -11.07
C ARG A 14 -0.95 -4.41 -12.47
N THR A 15 -1.04 -5.60 -13.06
CA THR A 15 -1.62 -5.78 -14.39
C THR A 15 -3.09 -5.33 -14.41
N GLU A 16 -3.87 -5.72 -13.40
CA GLU A 16 -5.29 -5.38 -13.34
C GLU A 16 -5.54 -3.89 -13.08
N VAL A 17 -4.74 -3.23 -12.25
CA VAL A 17 -4.85 -1.77 -12.01
C VAL A 17 -4.69 -1.01 -13.32
N VAL A 18 -3.63 -1.28 -14.08
CA VAL A 18 -3.38 -0.62 -15.37
C VAL A 18 -4.44 -1.00 -16.39
N ARG A 19 -4.84 -2.29 -16.46
CA ARG A 19 -5.85 -2.78 -17.41
C ARG A 19 -7.22 -2.14 -17.20
N LEU A 20 -7.60 -1.93 -15.94
CA LEU A 20 -8.88 -1.33 -15.57
C LEU A 20 -8.85 0.20 -15.58
N GLY A 21 -7.65 0.82 -15.64
CA GLY A 21 -7.49 2.25 -15.41
C GLY A 21 -7.92 2.64 -13.99
N ALA A 22 -7.67 1.76 -13.02
CA ALA A 22 -8.01 2.01 -11.62
C ALA A 22 -7.03 3.01 -10.99
N ASP A 23 -7.51 3.82 -10.05
CA ASP A 23 -6.66 4.81 -9.37
C ASP A 23 -5.73 4.17 -8.32
N LEU A 24 -6.09 3.00 -7.79
CA LEU A 24 -5.41 2.31 -6.69
C LEU A 24 -5.73 0.81 -6.67
N GLY A 25 -4.70 -0.01 -6.42
CA GLY A 25 -4.82 -1.41 -6.03
C GLY A 25 -4.27 -1.65 -4.62
N ILE A 26 -4.86 -2.60 -3.88
CA ILE A 26 -4.39 -3.00 -2.54
C ILE A 26 -4.27 -4.53 -2.49
N ALA A 27 -3.12 -5.02 -2.05
CA ALA A 27 -2.87 -6.44 -1.83
C ALA A 27 -2.62 -6.71 -0.34
N HIS A 28 -3.38 -7.65 0.23
CA HIS A 28 -3.19 -8.15 1.59
C HIS A 28 -2.35 -9.44 1.59
N ASP A 29 -1.70 -9.77 2.71
CA ASP A 29 -1.23 -11.13 2.97
C ASP A 29 -2.33 -12.04 3.54
N GLY A 30 -1.98 -13.27 3.89
CA GLY A 30 -2.93 -14.34 4.19
C GLY A 30 -3.81 -14.12 5.41
N ASP A 31 -3.34 -13.36 6.39
CA ASP A 31 -4.08 -12.93 7.60
C ASP A 31 -4.39 -11.42 7.62
N ALA A 32 -3.99 -10.70 6.56
CA ALA A 32 -4.30 -9.30 6.30
C ALA A 32 -3.77 -8.31 7.35
N ASP A 33 -2.71 -8.68 8.08
CA ASP A 33 -2.00 -7.75 8.97
C ASP A 33 -1.02 -6.85 8.20
N ARG A 34 -0.64 -7.24 6.97
CA ARG A 34 0.16 -6.44 6.05
C ARG A 34 -0.59 -6.16 4.76
N CYS A 35 -0.26 -5.03 4.16
CA CYS A 35 -0.66 -4.72 2.81
C CYS A 35 0.43 -3.97 2.05
N LEU A 36 0.40 -4.11 0.72
CA LEU A 36 1.07 -3.20 -0.21
C LEU A 36 0.02 -2.61 -1.14
N ALA A 37 0.35 -1.45 -1.71
CA ALA A 37 -0.49 -0.78 -2.67
C ALA A 37 0.17 -0.72 -4.04
N VAL A 38 -0.64 -0.42 -5.06
CA VAL A 38 -0.21 -0.17 -6.42
C VAL A 38 -0.92 1.09 -6.90
N ASP A 39 -0.17 2.07 -7.41
CA ASP A 39 -0.74 3.28 -7.98
C ASP A 39 -1.31 3.08 -9.41
N ALA A 40 -1.96 4.10 -9.95
CA ALA A 40 -2.60 4.06 -11.26
C ALA A 40 -1.65 3.72 -12.42
N ASP A 41 -0.35 3.98 -12.28
CA ASP A 41 0.68 3.67 -13.28
C ASP A 41 1.21 2.23 -13.13
N GLY A 42 0.72 1.48 -12.15
CA GLY A 42 1.19 0.12 -11.84
C GLY A 42 2.48 0.10 -11.02
N THR A 43 2.84 1.21 -10.38
CA THR A 43 4.00 1.29 -9.48
C THR A 43 3.64 0.75 -8.12
N VAL A 44 4.54 -0.05 -7.55
CA VAL A 44 4.36 -0.57 -6.19
C VAL A 44 4.57 0.57 -5.19
N VAL A 45 3.64 0.67 -4.24
CA VAL A 45 3.73 1.53 -3.06
C VAL A 45 3.91 0.62 -1.85
N ASP A 46 5.12 0.62 -1.29
CA ASP A 46 5.48 -0.26 -0.18
C ASP A 46 5.07 0.28 1.20
N GLY A 47 5.41 -0.48 2.25
CA GLY A 47 5.07 -0.13 3.63
C GLY A 47 5.65 1.20 4.08
N ASP A 48 6.88 1.54 3.69
CA ASP A 48 7.53 2.79 4.08
C ASP A 48 6.82 3.99 3.44
N GLN A 49 6.47 3.86 2.16
CA GLN A 49 5.72 4.90 1.44
C GLN A 49 4.31 5.06 2.00
N ILE A 50 3.60 3.96 2.29
CA ILE A 50 2.29 3.99 2.95
C ILE A 50 2.39 4.69 4.31
N MET A 51 3.37 4.30 5.14
CA MET A 51 3.59 4.90 6.45
C MET A 51 3.92 6.39 6.35
N ALA A 52 4.71 6.82 5.37
CA ALA A 52 5.03 8.22 5.14
C ALA A 52 3.78 9.04 4.77
N ILE A 53 2.92 8.53 3.87
CA ILE A 53 1.65 9.19 3.49
C ILE A 53 0.76 9.38 4.72
N LEU A 54 0.61 8.33 5.53
CA LEU A 54 -0.19 8.38 6.76
C LEU A 54 0.40 9.36 7.78
N ALA A 55 1.72 9.33 7.99
CA ALA A 55 2.40 10.22 8.92
C ALA A 55 2.24 11.70 8.53
N VAL A 56 2.39 12.03 7.24
CA VAL A 56 2.17 13.40 6.74
C VAL A 56 0.74 13.85 6.98
N ALA A 57 -0.25 13.01 6.64
CA ALA A 57 -1.66 13.33 6.85
C ALA A 57 -2.02 13.47 8.34
N MET A 58 -1.49 12.60 9.19
CA MET A 58 -1.69 12.65 10.64
C MET A 58 -1.05 13.90 11.25
N LYS A 59 0.17 14.27 10.82
CA LYS A 59 0.86 15.48 11.29
C LYS A 59 0.08 16.74 10.94
N GLN A 60 -0.40 16.85 9.71
CA GLN A 60 -1.22 17.99 9.27
C GLN A 60 -2.52 18.14 10.07
N ARG A 61 -3.07 17.03 10.58
CA ARG A 61 -4.27 17.00 11.42
C ARG A 61 -3.98 17.13 12.91
N GLY A 62 -2.71 17.21 13.31
CA GLY A 62 -2.30 17.22 14.73
C GLY A 62 -2.54 15.89 15.45
N HIS A 63 -2.64 14.79 14.72
CA HIS A 63 -2.89 13.44 15.25
C HIS A 63 -1.62 12.58 15.31
N LEU A 64 -0.49 13.04 14.76
CA LEU A 64 0.75 12.28 14.80
C LEU A 64 1.39 12.40 16.20
N ALA A 65 1.51 11.27 16.88
CA ALA A 65 2.11 11.22 18.20
C ALA A 65 3.56 11.75 18.16
N GLN A 66 3.83 12.78 18.96
CA GLN A 66 5.16 13.40 19.08
C GLN A 66 5.77 13.82 17.73
N ASP A 67 4.96 14.10 16.71
CA ASP A 67 5.39 14.39 15.35
C ASP A 67 6.38 13.36 14.76
N THR A 68 6.30 12.10 15.21
CA THR A 68 7.28 11.05 14.93
C THR A 68 6.65 9.86 14.22
N LEU A 69 7.32 9.37 13.17
CA LEU A 69 7.08 8.07 12.53
C LEU A 69 8.22 7.12 12.91
N VAL A 70 7.92 5.84 13.12
CA VAL A 70 8.89 4.77 13.30
C VAL A 70 8.67 3.75 12.18
N ALA A 71 9.74 3.42 11.45
CA ALA A 71 9.77 2.42 10.40
C ALA A 71 10.45 1.14 10.89
#